data_AF-E4N8U9-F1
#
_entry.id   AF-E4N8U9-F1
#
_cell.length_a   1.000
_cell.length_b   1.000
_cell.length_c   1.000
_cell.angle_alpha   90.00
_cell.angle_beta   90.00
_cell.angle_gamma   90.00
#
_symmetry.space_group_name_H-M   'P 1'
#
loop_
_entity.id
_entity.type
_entity.pdbx_description
1 polymer ?
#
loop_
_entity_poly.entity_id
_entity_poly.type
_entity_poly.pdbx_seq_one_letter_code
_entity_poly.pdbx_strand_id
1 'polypeptide(L)'
;MMLRNEGSTTVLLQSLMDSPLSAEVLPDLDPAAVRASGHLAEVFGPGPHPDLRIRRSRLRDRAGTVVSENLITFRETDAAHVIPRDDTPFGLHTHGLGLYERRRIFAAGLTVERFGLFPAGAPGRVYEIAFSDRTTVLVHEVFNPRLVSTAAGAGAPPVTAPADHQPRWPDPRETVRVRRVLAHADPLVPMAEARALRTELAGPSFLLQGGDCAETFADNTPRSVRNRVDLLRAMSERIAQGARARVVTVGRIAGQYAKPRSSSVERRGTTSLPSYLGDAVNATAFTRDGRTPDPKNLLRAYRESAKTLSFLAGSGVYTSHEALLLDYELPQVRTSPVDGARWSHSGHLLWIGERTRSLTGPHIGFAAGIANPIGVKIGPGCTPDELLALHTVLNPANVSGRLTFVLRMGRALAYERTRELLAAASAEGLADRFVSDPMHGNGVTSPGGVKTRSMRAIQEELTGFFAACRETGTPPGGVHLELSGDDVTECVDADLDDDWLGRRYRSSCDPRLNPSQSLRLADLIASLLVPAAPVLSLTA
;
A
#
# COMPACT_ATOMS: atom_id res chain seq x y z
N MET A 1 -4.41 -14.19 7.53
CA MET A 1 -4.31 -13.39 8.78
C MET A 1 -4.02 -14.28 10.00
N MET A 2 -4.89 -15.23 10.34
CA MET A 2 -4.75 -16.06 11.56
C MET A 2 -3.48 -16.90 11.63
N LEU A 3 -3.09 -17.54 10.53
CA LEU A 3 -1.95 -18.46 10.51
C LEU A 3 -0.59 -17.79 10.79
N ARG A 4 -0.48 -16.48 10.54
CA ARG A 4 0.77 -15.70 10.66
C ARG A 4 0.71 -14.63 11.77
N ASN A 5 -0.32 -14.66 12.62
CA ASN A 5 -0.54 -13.65 13.67
C ASN A 5 0.40 -13.84 14.88
N GLU A 6 1.23 -12.87 15.21
CA GLU A 6 2.10 -12.90 16.40
C GLU A 6 1.42 -12.34 17.67
N GLY A 7 0.20 -11.79 17.55
CA GLY A 7 -0.65 -11.37 18.66
C GLY A 7 -1.52 -12.50 19.25
N SER A 8 -2.33 -12.19 20.27
CA SER A 8 -3.26 -13.17 20.88
C SER A 8 -4.29 -13.64 19.85
N THR A 9 -4.27 -14.95 19.53
CA THR A 9 -5.24 -15.52 18.58
C THR A 9 -6.67 -15.38 19.07
N THR A 10 -6.90 -15.55 20.37
CA THR A 10 -8.24 -15.52 20.94
C THR A 10 -8.89 -14.15 20.81
N VAL A 11 -8.15 -13.07 21.11
CA VAL A 11 -8.65 -11.69 20.95
C VAL A 11 -8.98 -11.40 19.48
N LEU A 12 -8.14 -11.88 18.57
CA LEU A 12 -8.36 -11.71 17.14
C LEU A 12 -9.58 -12.52 16.66
N LEU A 13 -9.77 -13.76 17.14
CA LEU A 13 -10.96 -14.56 16.83
C LEU A 13 -12.23 -13.88 17.35
N GLN A 14 -12.22 -13.36 18.58
CA GLN A 14 -13.36 -12.62 19.13
C GLN A 14 -13.72 -11.40 18.27
N SER A 15 -12.70 -10.65 17.83
CA SER A 15 -12.91 -9.48 16.97
C SER A 15 -13.41 -9.85 15.57
N LEU A 16 -12.95 -10.98 15.00
CA LEU A 16 -13.37 -11.42 13.67
C LEU A 16 -14.77 -12.01 13.66
N MET A 17 -15.17 -12.66 14.75
CA MET A 17 -16.46 -13.31 14.89
C MET A 17 -17.54 -12.44 15.53
N ASP A 18 -17.15 -11.26 16.04
CA ASP A 18 -18.00 -10.39 16.88
C ASP A 18 -18.73 -11.19 17.99
N SER A 19 -18.03 -12.13 18.60
CA SER A 19 -18.57 -13.04 19.61
C SER A 19 -17.55 -13.26 20.72
N PRO A 20 -17.97 -13.26 22.00
CA PRO A 20 -17.14 -13.81 23.06
C PRO A 20 -16.86 -15.29 22.78
N LEU A 21 -15.74 -15.77 23.31
CA LEU A 21 -15.29 -17.15 23.16
C LEU A 21 -15.16 -17.77 24.54
N SER A 22 -15.53 -19.03 24.67
CA SER A 22 -15.27 -19.88 25.84
C SER A 22 -14.37 -21.05 25.46
N ALA A 23 -13.68 -21.64 26.44
CA ALA A 23 -12.88 -22.84 26.24
C ALA A 23 -13.55 -24.07 26.84
N GLU A 24 -13.83 -25.06 26.00
CA GLU A 24 -14.14 -26.42 26.44
C GLU A 24 -12.81 -27.16 26.68
N VAL A 25 -12.49 -27.47 27.93
CA VAL A 25 -11.32 -28.26 28.30
C VAL A 25 -11.60 -29.74 28.01
N LEU A 26 -10.71 -30.38 27.27
CA LEU A 26 -10.80 -31.78 26.90
C LEU A 26 -9.85 -32.62 27.77
N PRO A 27 -10.07 -33.95 27.88
CA PRO A 27 -9.15 -34.82 28.60
C PRO A 27 -7.71 -34.66 28.10
N ASP A 28 -6.78 -34.57 29.05
CA ASP A 28 -5.36 -34.41 28.77
C ASP A 28 -4.84 -35.57 27.92
N LEU A 29 -3.88 -35.27 27.05
CA LEU A 29 -3.19 -36.27 26.24
C LEU A 29 -1.85 -36.61 26.90
N ASP A 30 -1.45 -37.87 26.80
CA ASP A 30 -0.07 -38.27 27.10
C ASP A 30 0.86 -37.53 26.13
N PRO A 31 1.86 -36.76 26.62
CA PRO A 31 2.88 -36.15 25.77
C PRO A 31 3.58 -37.15 24.84
N ALA A 32 3.67 -38.43 25.24
CA ALA A 32 4.19 -39.50 24.40
C ALA A 32 3.30 -39.82 23.19
N ALA A 33 1.99 -39.55 23.25
CA ALA A 33 1.06 -39.66 22.13
C ALA A 33 1.16 -38.50 21.13
N VAL A 34 1.87 -37.42 21.50
CA VAL A 34 2.11 -36.22 20.67
C VAL A 34 3.56 -36.21 20.11
N ARG A 35 4.27 -37.34 20.14
CA ARG A 35 5.64 -37.57 19.60
C ARG A 35 5.83 -37.31 18.09
N ALA A 36 4.91 -36.63 17.44
CA ALA A 36 5.01 -36.16 16.06
C ALA A 36 5.32 -34.64 15.93
N SER A 37 5.46 -33.86 17.02
CA SER A 37 5.88 -32.46 16.88
C SER A 37 7.40 -32.33 16.93
N GLY A 38 8.05 -32.16 15.78
CA GLY A 38 9.50 -31.98 15.63
C GLY A 38 10.10 -30.76 16.38
N HIS A 39 9.26 -29.92 17.01
CA HIS A 39 9.66 -28.67 17.66
C HIS A 39 9.80 -28.76 19.18
N LEU A 40 9.57 -29.92 19.82
CA LEU A 40 9.75 -30.05 21.29
C LEU A 40 11.18 -29.76 21.72
N ALA A 41 12.16 -30.34 21.00
CA ALA A 41 13.56 -30.12 21.30
C ALA A 41 14.00 -28.66 21.04
N GLU A 42 13.35 -27.98 20.09
CA GLU A 42 13.60 -26.57 19.77
C GLU A 42 13.08 -25.60 20.84
N VAL A 43 12.06 -26.00 21.62
CA VAL A 43 11.43 -25.15 22.66
C VAL A 43 11.91 -25.53 24.06
N PHE A 44 12.02 -26.82 24.37
CA PHE A 44 12.29 -27.32 25.72
C PHE A 44 13.70 -27.89 25.90
N GLY A 45 14.53 -27.85 24.85
CA GLY A 45 15.90 -28.37 24.84
C GLY A 45 16.00 -29.84 24.42
N PRO A 46 17.19 -30.37 24.14
CA PRO A 46 17.36 -31.77 23.75
C PRO A 46 17.19 -32.73 24.93
N GLY A 47 16.66 -33.92 24.67
CA GLY A 47 16.55 -35.01 25.66
C GLY A 47 15.11 -35.41 26.02
N PRO A 48 14.92 -36.34 26.96
CA PRO A 48 13.58 -36.74 27.42
C PRO A 48 12.93 -35.63 28.25
N HIS A 49 11.61 -35.50 28.12
CA HIS A 49 10.81 -34.45 28.76
C HIS A 49 9.70 -35.02 29.66
N PRO A 50 10.03 -35.69 30.78
CA PRO A 50 9.04 -36.32 31.66
C PRO A 50 8.14 -35.31 32.41
N ASP A 51 8.59 -34.07 32.48
CA ASP A 51 7.93 -32.93 33.14
C ASP A 51 6.92 -32.22 32.25
N LEU A 52 6.83 -32.54 30.95
CA LEU A 52 5.86 -31.90 30.07
C LEU A 52 4.45 -32.43 30.29
N ARG A 53 3.48 -31.54 30.12
CA ARG A 53 2.04 -31.81 30.14
C ARG A 53 1.40 -31.13 28.93
N ILE A 54 0.26 -31.63 28.49
CA ILE A 54 -0.48 -31.09 27.34
C ILE A 54 -1.91 -30.80 27.77
N ARG A 55 -2.28 -29.51 27.75
CA ARG A 55 -3.68 -29.09 27.90
C ARG A 55 -4.32 -29.06 26.53
N ARG A 56 -5.41 -29.80 26.38
CA ARG A 56 -6.23 -29.81 25.16
C ARG A 56 -7.50 -29.01 25.38
N SER A 57 -7.85 -28.13 24.45
CA SER A 57 -9.08 -27.35 24.55
C SER A 57 -9.67 -26.99 23.19
N ARG A 58 -10.98 -26.76 23.16
CA ARG A 58 -11.71 -26.19 22.03
C ARG A 58 -12.21 -24.80 22.36
N LEU A 59 -12.00 -23.86 21.46
CA LEU A 59 -12.67 -22.56 21.55
C LEU A 59 -14.04 -22.65 20.92
N ARG A 60 -15.06 -22.12 21.60
CA ARG A 60 -16.43 -22.07 21.10
C ARG A 60 -16.95 -20.64 21.10
N ASP A 61 -17.74 -20.30 20.10
CA ASP A 61 -18.50 -19.05 20.06
C ASP A 61 -19.79 -19.14 20.90
N ARG A 62 -20.54 -18.03 20.96
CA ARG A 62 -21.80 -17.95 21.71
C ARG A 62 -22.85 -18.96 21.19
N ALA A 63 -22.79 -19.34 19.91
CA ALA A 63 -23.67 -20.34 19.31
C ALA A 63 -23.23 -21.78 19.57
N GLY A 64 -22.10 -21.98 20.26
CA GLY A 64 -21.52 -23.30 20.54
C GLY A 64 -20.71 -23.87 19.36
N THR A 65 -20.47 -23.12 18.30
CA THR A 65 -19.66 -23.57 17.16
C THR A 65 -18.20 -23.69 17.57
N VAL A 66 -17.55 -24.82 17.25
CA VAL A 66 -16.11 -24.99 17.50
C VAL A 66 -15.32 -24.14 16.52
N VAL A 67 -14.51 -23.24 17.05
CA VAL A 67 -13.75 -22.23 16.32
C VAL A 67 -12.32 -22.67 16.07
N SER A 68 -11.67 -23.20 17.11
CA SER A 68 -10.35 -23.81 17.01
C SER A 68 -10.20 -24.91 18.04
N GLU A 69 -9.23 -25.78 17.83
CA GLU A 69 -8.78 -26.79 18.77
C GLU A 69 -7.28 -26.60 19.02
N ASN A 70 -6.91 -26.56 20.29
CA ASN A 70 -5.58 -26.18 20.75
C ASN A 70 -4.97 -27.29 21.59
N LEU A 71 -3.70 -27.60 21.34
CA LEU A 71 -2.81 -28.32 22.26
C LEU A 71 -1.76 -27.34 22.76
N ILE A 72 -1.66 -27.23 24.08
CA ILE A 72 -0.70 -26.36 24.74
C ILE A 72 0.21 -27.26 25.56
N THR A 73 1.46 -27.37 25.12
CA THR A 73 2.51 -28.12 25.80
C THR A 73 3.29 -27.19 26.70
N PHE A 74 3.45 -27.55 27.96
CA PHE A 74 4.10 -26.75 29.01
C PHE A 74 4.80 -27.65 30.03
N ARG A 75 5.72 -27.10 30.83
CA ARG A 75 6.31 -27.83 31.97
C ARG A 75 5.34 -27.84 33.13
N GLU A 76 5.22 -28.97 33.83
CA GLU A 76 4.34 -29.12 35.00
C GLU A 76 4.58 -28.05 36.07
N THR A 77 5.83 -27.60 36.24
CA THR A 77 6.19 -26.51 37.16
C THR A 77 5.57 -25.16 36.78
N ASP A 78 5.29 -24.93 35.50
CA ASP A 78 4.71 -23.69 34.97
C ASP A 78 3.17 -23.69 34.99
N ALA A 79 2.56 -24.86 35.23
CA ALA A 79 1.11 -25.06 35.12
C ALA A 79 0.30 -24.11 36.01
N ALA A 80 0.77 -23.86 37.23
CA ALA A 80 0.07 -23.02 38.19
C ALA A 80 0.06 -21.53 37.81
N HIS A 81 0.93 -21.11 36.88
CA HIS A 81 1.15 -19.71 36.55
C HIS A 81 0.53 -19.29 35.23
N VAL A 82 0.72 -20.08 34.17
CA VAL A 82 0.32 -19.68 32.80
C VAL A 82 -0.86 -20.48 32.23
N ILE A 83 -1.28 -21.55 32.90
CA ILE A 83 -2.36 -22.41 32.40
C ILE A 83 -3.67 -22.10 33.17
N PRO A 84 -4.74 -21.68 32.47
CA PRO A 84 -6.04 -21.45 33.10
C PRO A 84 -6.61 -22.77 33.64
N ARG A 85 -7.15 -22.71 34.87
CA ARG A 85 -7.79 -23.83 35.56
C ARG A 85 -9.30 -23.93 35.30
N ASP A 86 -9.86 -22.93 34.62
CA ASP A 86 -11.27 -22.79 34.29
C ASP A 86 -11.49 -22.86 32.76
N ASP A 87 -12.71 -22.51 32.33
CA ASP A 87 -13.11 -22.43 30.93
C ASP A 87 -12.65 -21.13 30.25
N THR A 88 -11.75 -20.37 30.86
CA THR A 88 -11.15 -19.20 30.23
C THR A 88 -10.28 -19.62 29.04
N PRO A 89 -10.48 -19.03 27.85
CA PRO A 89 -9.55 -19.19 26.74
C PRO A 89 -8.12 -18.82 27.12
N PHE A 90 -7.16 -19.69 26.78
CA PHE A 90 -5.75 -19.50 27.11
C PHE A 90 -5.21 -18.13 26.69
N GLY A 91 -5.50 -17.67 25.47
CA GLY A 91 -5.03 -16.37 24.99
C GLY A 91 -5.66 -15.14 25.66
N LEU A 92 -6.76 -15.30 26.41
CA LEU A 92 -7.32 -14.25 27.27
C LEU A 92 -6.73 -14.34 28.68
N HIS A 93 -6.56 -15.55 29.20
CA HIS A 93 -5.90 -15.79 30.47
C HIS A 93 -4.51 -15.18 30.48
N THR A 94 -3.67 -15.51 29.50
CA THR A 94 -2.29 -14.99 29.44
C THR A 94 -2.23 -13.48 29.22
N HIS A 95 -3.18 -12.92 28.46
CA HIS A 95 -3.30 -11.47 28.30
C HIS A 95 -3.64 -10.77 29.63
N GLY A 96 -4.48 -11.40 30.46
CA GLY A 96 -4.84 -10.92 31.79
C GLY A 96 -3.71 -10.98 32.82
N LEU A 97 -2.66 -11.79 32.59
CA LEU A 97 -1.49 -11.87 33.47
C LEU A 97 -0.59 -10.63 33.38
N GLY A 98 -0.72 -9.81 32.33
CA GLY A 98 0.11 -8.61 32.13
C GLY A 98 1.58 -8.90 31.82
N LEU A 99 1.93 -10.16 31.52
CA LEU A 99 3.27 -10.56 31.12
C LEU A 99 3.54 -10.14 29.66
N TYR A 100 4.78 -9.79 29.38
CA TYR A 100 5.19 -9.58 27.99
C TYR A 100 5.34 -10.93 27.29
N GLU A 101 4.72 -11.06 26.12
CA GLU A 101 4.70 -12.29 25.31
C GLU A 101 5.48 -12.10 24.02
N ARG A 102 6.41 -13.01 23.72
CA ARG A 102 7.06 -13.12 22.40
C ARG A 102 6.65 -14.41 21.74
N ARG A 103 6.12 -14.35 20.51
CA ARG A 103 5.75 -15.53 19.73
C ARG A 103 6.78 -15.86 18.65
N ARG A 104 7.07 -17.14 18.44
CA ARG A 104 7.90 -17.64 17.32
C ARG A 104 7.14 -18.75 16.61
N ILE A 105 6.78 -18.53 15.34
CA ILE A 105 6.02 -19.50 14.55
C ILE A 105 6.98 -20.48 13.87
N PHE A 106 6.80 -21.78 14.10
CA PHE A 106 7.59 -22.85 13.48
C PHE A 106 6.96 -23.34 12.18
N ALA A 107 5.64 -23.52 12.19
CA ALA A 107 4.89 -24.03 11.05
C ALA A 107 3.53 -23.36 10.96
N ALA A 108 3.07 -23.09 9.74
CA ALA A 108 1.76 -22.53 9.46
C ALA A 108 1.30 -22.97 8.07
N GLY A 109 0.08 -23.50 7.94
CA GLY A 109 -0.41 -24.02 6.68
C GLY A 109 -1.63 -24.90 6.85
N LEU A 110 -1.77 -25.89 5.99
CA LEU A 110 -2.82 -26.90 6.06
C LEU A 110 -2.33 -28.13 6.82
N THR A 111 -3.18 -28.71 7.67
CA THR A 111 -2.90 -29.96 8.35
C THR A 111 -2.79 -31.10 7.33
N VAL A 112 -1.80 -31.96 7.48
CA VAL A 112 -1.63 -33.15 6.62
C VAL A 112 -2.56 -34.28 7.06
N GLU A 113 -2.91 -34.31 8.33
CA GLU A 113 -3.76 -35.33 8.95
C GLU A 113 -4.92 -34.68 9.75
N ARG A 114 -5.86 -35.51 10.19
CA ARG A 114 -6.95 -35.08 11.08
C ARG A 114 -6.38 -34.58 12.40
N PHE A 115 -6.81 -33.40 12.84
CA PHE A 115 -6.47 -32.85 14.15
C PHE A 115 -7.74 -32.63 14.96
N GLY A 116 -7.96 -33.48 15.97
CA GLY A 116 -9.18 -33.44 16.77
C GLY A 116 -10.43 -33.64 15.92
N LEU A 117 -11.34 -32.67 15.94
CA LEU A 117 -12.56 -32.69 15.10
C LEU A 117 -12.30 -32.29 13.65
N PHE A 118 -11.19 -31.64 13.34
CA PHE A 118 -10.95 -31.07 12.02
C PHE A 118 -10.24 -32.08 11.09
N PRO A 119 -10.69 -32.21 9.83
CA PRO A 119 -10.09 -33.14 8.87
C PRO A 119 -8.68 -32.70 8.45
N ALA A 120 -7.98 -33.56 7.72
CA ALA A 120 -6.82 -33.12 6.94
C ALA A 120 -7.22 -31.98 5.99
N GLY A 121 -6.32 -31.04 5.76
CA GLY A 121 -6.60 -29.82 5.00
C GLY A 121 -7.23 -28.71 5.83
N ALA A 122 -7.23 -28.80 7.16
CA ALA A 122 -7.66 -27.70 8.02
C ALA A 122 -6.52 -26.68 8.22
N PRO A 123 -6.80 -25.37 8.31
CA PRO A 123 -5.77 -24.38 8.60
C PRO A 123 -5.24 -24.57 10.00
N GLY A 124 -3.92 -24.58 10.17
CA GLY A 124 -3.29 -24.72 11.47
C GLY A 124 -1.90 -24.12 11.55
N ARG A 125 -1.42 -23.96 12.77
CA ARG A 125 -0.08 -23.46 13.06
C ARG A 125 0.51 -24.04 14.34
N VAL A 126 1.83 -24.04 14.39
CA VAL A 126 2.66 -24.48 15.51
C VAL A 126 3.60 -23.35 15.87
N TYR A 127 3.57 -22.91 17.13
CA TYR A 127 4.35 -21.75 17.58
C TYR A 127 4.70 -21.82 19.06
N GLU A 128 5.81 -21.20 19.41
CA GLU A 128 6.26 -20.96 20.77
C GLU A 128 5.70 -19.63 21.29
N ILE A 129 5.34 -19.58 22.57
CA ILE A 129 5.15 -18.34 23.33
C ILE A 129 6.16 -18.35 24.47
N ALA A 130 7.04 -17.34 24.49
CA ALA A 130 7.96 -17.08 25.59
C ALA A 130 7.46 -15.86 26.39
N PHE A 131 7.31 -16.03 27.69
CA PHE A 131 6.85 -15.02 28.62
C PHE A 131 8.03 -14.31 29.32
N SER A 132 7.81 -13.09 29.81
CA SER A 132 8.85 -12.29 30.49
C SER A 132 9.37 -12.88 31.80
N ASP A 133 8.63 -13.80 32.41
CA ASP A 133 9.00 -14.55 33.62
C ASP A 133 9.84 -15.81 33.32
N ARG A 134 10.21 -16.01 32.05
CA ARG A 134 10.97 -17.15 31.51
C ARG A 134 10.17 -18.44 31.34
N THR A 135 8.86 -18.42 31.56
CA THR A 135 8.00 -19.55 31.17
C THR A 135 7.86 -19.60 29.65
N THR A 136 7.77 -20.81 29.11
CA THR A 136 7.60 -21.03 27.66
C THR A 136 6.57 -22.14 27.42
N VAL A 137 5.72 -21.94 26.41
CA VAL A 137 4.78 -22.96 25.95
C VAL A 137 4.90 -23.19 24.45
N LEU A 138 4.61 -24.41 24.01
CA LEU A 138 4.45 -24.77 22.60
C LEU A 138 2.95 -24.94 22.31
N VAL A 139 2.44 -24.23 21.31
CA VAL A 139 1.03 -24.23 20.94
C VAL A 139 0.86 -24.82 19.55
N HIS A 140 0.01 -25.85 19.47
CA HIS A 140 -0.55 -26.36 18.22
C HIS A 140 -2.00 -25.94 18.13
N GLU A 141 -2.32 -25.08 17.17
CA GLU A 141 -3.65 -24.50 17.03
C GLU A 141 -4.17 -24.80 15.62
N VAL A 142 -5.30 -25.48 15.54
CA VAL A 142 -5.99 -25.79 14.28
C VAL A 142 -7.36 -25.15 14.29
N PHE A 143 -7.67 -24.45 13.21
CA PHE A 143 -8.88 -23.66 13.06
C PHE A 143 -9.96 -24.42 12.30
N ASN A 144 -11.20 -24.06 12.57
CA ASN A 144 -12.33 -24.54 11.79
C ASN A 144 -12.20 -24.02 10.34
N PRO A 145 -12.07 -24.91 9.33
CA PRO A 145 -11.86 -24.52 7.93
C PRO A 145 -13.04 -23.73 7.33
N ARG A 146 -14.22 -23.78 7.96
CA ARG A 146 -15.40 -22.98 7.55
C ARG A 146 -15.33 -21.53 8.04
N LEU A 147 -14.57 -21.26 9.10
CA LEU A 147 -14.45 -19.95 9.74
C LEU A 147 -13.12 -19.27 9.39
N VAL A 148 -12.07 -20.07 9.24
CA VAL A 148 -10.75 -19.63 8.82
C VAL A 148 -10.45 -20.39 7.54
N SER A 149 -10.49 -19.70 6.40
CA SER A 149 -10.17 -20.28 5.11
C SER A 149 -8.69 -20.04 4.74
N THR A 150 -8.07 -20.99 4.06
CA THR A 150 -6.82 -20.77 3.32
C THR A 150 -7.07 -20.39 1.86
N ALA A 151 -8.32 -20.40 1.40
CA ALA A 151 -8.67 -19.80 0.12
C ALA A 151 -8.55 -18.28 0.25
N ALA A 152 -7.66 -17.70 -0.56
CA ALA A 152 -7.46 -16.28 -0.69
C ALA A 152 -8.81 -15.59 -0.99
N GLY A 153 -9.34 -14.85 -0.01
CA GLY A 153 -10.61 -14.15 -0.15
C GLY A 153 -10.93 -13.26 1.06
N ALA A 154 -10.82 -11.95 0.86
CA ALA A 154 -11.39 -10.86 1.65
C ALA A 154 -10.94 -10.73 3.13
N GLY A 155 -9.71 -10.27 3.30
CA GLY A 155 -9.24 -9.66 4.55
C GLY A 155 -7.80 -9.23 4.34
N ALA A 156 -7.58 -7.91 4.21
CA ALA A 156 -6.26 -7.32 4.08
C ALA A 156 -5.21 -8.02 4.96
N PRO A 157 -3.99 -8.28 4.46
CA PRO A 157 -2.95 -8.93 5.25
C PRO A 157 -2.72 -8.15 6.56
N PRO A 158 -2.54 -8.83 7.71
CA PRO A 158 -2.15 -8.16 8.94
C PRO A 158 -0.77 -7.55 8.73
N VAL A 159 -0.66 -6.27 9.06
CA VAL A 159 0.57 -5.51 9.08
C VAL A 159 1.47 -6.02 10.21
N THR A 160 2.49 -6.82 9.89
CA THR A 160 3.52 -7.24 10.88
C THR A 160 4.95 -6.83 10.50
N ALA A 161 5.16 -6.27 9.31
CA ALA A 161 6.43 -5.63 8.95
C ALA A 161 6.47 -4.18 9.48
N PRO A 162 7.62 -3.66 9.96
CA PRO A 162 7.77 -2.24 10.22
C PRO A 162 7.34 -1.46 8.99
N ALA A 163 6.49 -0.46 9.17
CA ALA A 163 6.04 0.34 8.07
C ALA A 163 7.18 1.20 7.55
N ASP A 164 7.68 0.87 6.36
CA ASP A 164 8.73 1.62 5.71
C ASP A 164 8.31 3.08 5.52
N HIS A 165 9.30 3.97 5.63
CA HIS A 165 9.13 5.41 5.45
C HIS A 165 8.07 6.08 6.36
N GLN A 166 7.71 5.49 7.51
CA GLN A 166 6.95 6.22 8.52
C GLN A 166 7.85 7.18 9.32
N PRO A 167 7.37 8.40 9.63
CA PRO A 167 8.09 9.34 10.47
C PRO A 167 8.14 8.85 11.93
N ARG A 168 9.24 9.18 12.61
CA ARG A 168 9.34 9.00 14.05
C ARG A 168 8.77 10.23 14.76
N TRP A 169 7.51 10.15 15.14
CA TRP A 169 6.85 11.22 15.89
C TRP A 169 7.49 11.37 17.28
N PRO A 170 7.90 12.57 17.70
CA PRO A 170 8.54 12.78 19.01
C PRO A 170 7.60 12.52 20.20
N ASP A 171 6.31 12.80 20.04
CA ASP A 171 5.29 12.62 21.09
C ASP A 171 4.19 11.62 20.65
N PRO A 172 4.25 10.37 21.13
CA PRO A 172 3.24 9.35 20.82
C PRO A 172 1.83 9.72 21.30
N ARG A 173 1.68 10.52 22.37
CA ARG A 173 0.35 10.92 22.88
C ARG A 173 -0.31 11.89 21.93
N GLU A 174 0.45 12.84 21.38
CA GLU A 174 -0.05 13.76 20.37
C GLU A 174 -0.41 13.02 19.06
N THR A 175 0.37 12.02 18.65
CA THR A 175 0.01 11.16 17.49
C THR A 175 -1.32 10.45 17.71
N VAL A 176 -1.56 9.86 18.89
CA VAL A 176 -2.86 9.21 19.22
C VAL A 176 -4.00 10.23 19.19
N ARG A 177 -3.79 11.43 19.72
CA ARG A 177 -4.79 12.51 19.71
C ARG A 177 -5.13 12.94 18.27
N VAL A 178 -4.11 13.17 17.44
CA VAL A 178 -4.25 13.55 16.03
C VAL A 178 -5.03 12.48 15.26
N ARG A 179 -4.67 11.20 15.42
CA ARG A 179 -5.40 10.08 14.79
C ARG A 179 -6.87 10.06 15.19
N ARG A 180 -7.18 10.30 16.48
CA ARG A 180 -8.58 10.37 16.95
C ARG A 180 -9.33 11.52 16.30
N VAL A 181 -8.70 12.69 16.16
CA VAL A 181 -9.32 13.85 15.49
C VAL A 181 -9.62 13.52 14.02
N LEU A 182 -8.66 12.96 13.28
CA LEU A 182 -8.87 12.54 11.89
C LEU A 182 -9.96 11.45 11.75
N ALA A 183 -10.05 10.53 12.71
CA ALA A 183 -11.08 9.49 12.75
C ALA A 183 -12.51 10.03 12.91
N HIS A 184 -12.68 11.24 13.43
CA HIS A 184 -13.99 11.90 13.60
C HIS A 184 -14.18 13.08 12.65
N ALA A 185 -13.18 13.40 11.83
CA ALA A 185 -13.27 14.49 10.87
C ALA A 185 -14.21 14.10 9.71
N ASP A 186 -14.81 15.11 9.09
CA ASP A 186 -15.67 14.94 7.93
C ASP A 186 -14.89 14.31 6.77
N PRO A 187 -15.51 13.41 5.99
CA PRO A 187 -14.93 12.88 4.76
C PRO A 187 -14.45 13.98 3.81
N LEU A 188 -13.20 13.92 3.33
CA LEU A 188 -12.73 14.83 2.28
C LEU A 188 -13.37 14.48 0.93
N VAL A 189 -13.37 13.19 0.56
CA VAL A 189 -13.96 12.67 -0.67
C VAL A 189 -15.17 11.80 -0.37
N PRO A 190 -16.33 12.00 -1.00
CA PRO A 190 -17.49 11.11 -0.86
C PRO A 190 -17.24 9.71 -1.46
N MET A 191 -17.75 8.65 -0.81
CA MET A 191 -17.62 7.27 -1.33
C MET A 191 -18.23 7.11 -2.73
N ALA A 192 -19.33 7.83 -3.00
CA ALA A 192 -20.01 7.80 -4.29
C ALA A 192 -19.11 8.29 -5.43
N GLU A 193 -18.29 9.32 -5.19
CA GLU A 193 -17.36 9.87 -6.17
C GLU A 193 -16.18 8.91 -6.42
N ALA A 194 -15.63 8.30 -5.36
CA ALA A 194 -14.59 7.27 -5.51
C ALA A 194 -15.12 6.02 -6.26
N ARG A 195 -16.38 5.65 -6.04
CA ARG A 195 -17.06 4.58 -6.78
C ARG A 195 -17.28 4.97 -8.25
N ALA A 196 -17.69 6.20 -8.52
CA ALA A 196 -17.84 6.72 -9.88
C ALA A 196 -16.52 6.67 -10.64
N LEU A 197 -15.41 7.11 -10.03
CA LEU A 197 -14.08 7.00 -10.63
C LEU A 197 -13.73 5.54 -10.96
N ARG A 198 -13.98 4.61 -10.04
CA ARG A 198 -13.74 3.18 -10.29
C ARG A 198 -14.52 2.66 -11.50
N THR A 199 -15.78 3.07 -11.66
CA THR A 199 -16.60 2.73 -12.83
C THR A 199 -16.06 3.34 -14.11
N GLU A 200 -15.61 4.60 -14.09
CA GLU A 200 -15.00 5.26 -15.26
C GLU A 200 -13.69 4.60 -15.70
N LEU A 201 -12.90 4.12 -14.73
CA LEU A 201 -11.65 3.39 -14.98
C LEU A 201 -11.87 1.94 -15.44
N ALA A 202 -13.06 1.38 -15.22
CA ALA A 202 -13.41 0.05 -15.73
C ALA A 202 -13.76 0.06 -17.23
N GLY A 203 -14.23 1.20 -17.75
CA GLY A 203 -14.57 1.36 -19.17
C GLY A 203 -13.37 1.68 -20.08
N PRO A 204 -13.59 1.70 -21.41
CA PRO A 204 -12.58 2.11 -22.39
C PRO A 204 -12.27 3.60 -22.23
N SER A 205 -11.20 3.90 -21.51
CA SER A 205 -10.75 5.26 -21.20
C SER A 205 -9.23 5.31 -21.11
N PHE A 206 -8.67 6.50 -21.25
CA PHE A 206 -7.25 6.79 -21.00
C PHE A 206 -7.12 7.60 -19.71
N LEU A 207 -6.29 7.16 -18.77
CA LEU A 207 -6.07 7.87 -17.52
C LEU A 207 -4.98 8.94 -17.70
N LEU A 208 -5.33 10.20 -17.48
CA LEU A 208 -4.36 11.29 -17.28
C LEU A 208 -4.26 11.56 -15.78
N GLN A 209 -3.18 11.09 -15.15
CA GLN A 209 -2.87 11.43 -13.76
C GLN A 209 -1.71 12.43 -13.70
N GLY A 210 -1.88 13.59 -13.06
CA GLY A 210 -0.81 14.59 -13.03
C GLY A 210 -0.96 15.64 -11.94
N GLY A 211 0.15 16.25 -11.55
CA GLY A 211 0.17 17.33 -10.55
C GLY A 211 1.54 17.46 -9.90
N ASP A 212 1.59 18.04 -8.71
CA ASP A 212 2.88 18.29 -8.07
C ASP A 212 3.62 17.00 -7.72
N CYS A 213 4.95 17.14 -7.61
CA CYS A 213 5.74 16.12 -6.95
C CYS A 213 5.27 16.03 -5.50
N ALA A 214 5.52 17.06 -4.71
CA ALA A 214 4.99 17.24 -3.35
C ALA A 214 4.27 18.58 -3.29
N GLU A 215 3.04 18.56 -2.80
CA GLU A 215 2.33 19.80 -2.44
C GLU A 215 2.97 20.42 -1.20
N THR A 216 2.93 21.76 -1.12
CA THR A 216 3.34 22.51 0.07
C THR A 216 2.14 23.31 0.59
N PHE A 217 2.07 23.52 1.90
CA PHE A 217 1.05 24.37 2.51
C PHE A 217 1.20 25.82 2.06
N ALA A 218 2.43 26.29 1.82
CA ALA A 218 2.71 27.64 1.35
C ALA A 218 2.17 27.88 -0.06
N ASP A 219 2.30 26.88 -0.93
CA ASP A 219 1.85 26.98 -2.32
C ASP A 219 0.38 26.59 -2.49
N ASN A 220 -0.36 26.19 -1.43
CA ASN A 220 -1.79 25.86 -1.52
C ASN A 220 -2.69 27.11 -1.59
N THR A 221 -2.60 27.81 -2.71
CA THR A 221 -3.35 29.03 -3.02
C THR A 221 -4.42 28.76 -4.09
N PRO A 222 -5.53 29.53 -4.12
CA PRO A 222 -6.52 29.40 -5.19
C PRO A 222 -5.91 29.53 -6.60
N ARG A 223 -4.92 30.42 -6.77
CA ARG A 223 -4.21 30.62 -8.04
C ARG A 223 -3.45 29.36 -8.46
N SER A 224 -2.61 28.81 -7.59
CA SER A 224 -1.78 27.65 -7.94
C SER A 224 -2.62 26.40 -8.20
N VAL A 225 -3.72 26.22 -7.45
CA VAL A 225 -4.66 25.10 -7.65
C VAL A 225 -5.35 25.25 -9.00
N ARG A 226 -5.90 26.43 -9.33
CA ARG A 226 -6.51 26.70 -10.64
C ARG A 226 -5.54 26.47 -11.79
N ASN A 227 -4.33 27.03 -11.72
CA ASN A 227 -3.32 26.85 -12.76
C ASN A 227 -3.02 25.35 -13.03
N ARG A 228 -2.95 24.52 -11.99
CA ARG A 228 -2.74 23.07 -12.12
C ARG A 228 -3.95 22.37 -12.75
N VAL A 229 -5.15 22.73 -12.33
CA VAL A 229 -6.42 22.19 -12.87
C VAL A 229 -6.58 22.54 -14.34
N ASP A 230 -6.36 23.81 -14.70
CA ASP A 230 -6.48 24.31 -16.06
C ASP A 230 -5.48 23.60 -16.99
N LEU A 231 -4.25 23.38 -16.52
CA LEU A 231 -3.25 22.61 -17.28
C LEU A 231 -3.68 21.16 -17.48
N LEU A 232 -4.17 20.48 -16.42
CA LEU A 232 -4.66 19.10 -16.54
C LEU A 232 -5.84 19.00 -17.51
N ARG A 233 -6.76 19.95 -17.47
CA ARG A 233 -7.90 20.01 -18.40
C ARG A 233 -7.44 20.25 -19.83
N ALA A 234 -6.53 21.20 -20.05
CA ALA A 234 -5.97 21.47 -21.37
C ALA A 234 -5.25 20.25 -21.96
N MET A 235 -4.49 19.52 -21.15
CA MET A 235 -3.88 18.25 -21.55
C MET A 235 -4.93 17.19 -21.88
N SER A 236 -5.93 17.03 -21.01
CA SER A 236 -7.03 16.07 -21.20
C SER A 236 -7.78 16.34 -22.51
N GLU A 237 -8.10 17.59 -22.79
CA GLU A 237 -8.80 18.01 -24.01
C GLU A 237 -7.96 17.72 -25.26
N ARG A 238 -6.66 18.03 -25.24
CA ARG A 238 -5.74 17.72 -26.35
C ARG A 238 -5.63 16.23 -26.64
N ILE A 239 -5.47 15.42 -25.59
CA ILE A 239 -5.39 13.95 -25.73
C ILE A 239 -6.72 13.41 -26.27
N ALA A 240 -7.85 13.84 -25.69
CA ALA A 240 -9.18 13.38 -26.08
C ALA A 240 -9.48 13.72 -27.55
N GLN A 241 -9.16 14.94 -28.00
CA GLN A 241 -9.39 15.37 -29.37
C GLN A 241 -8.49 14.65 -30.37
N GLY A 242 -7.18 14.57 -30.07
CA GLY A 242 -6.21 13.98 -31.00
C GLY A 242 -6.34 12.45 -31.14
N ALA A 243 -6.70 11.76 -30.05
CA ALA A 243 -6.86 10.30 -30.04
C ALA A 243 -8.31 9.82 -30.22
N ARG A 244 -9.30 10.73 -30.21
CA ARG A 244 -10.74 10.40 -30.13
C ARG A 244 -11.06 9.42 -28.99
N ALA A 245 -10.37 9.59 -27.85
CA ALA A 245 -10.47 8.72 -26.69
C ALA A 245 -11.14 9.45 -25.52
N ARG A 246 -11.90 8.72 -24.69
CA ARG A 246 -12.37 9.24 -23.40
C ARG A 246 -11.16 9.37 -22.46
N VAL A 247 -10.94 10.54 -21.89
CA VAL A 247 -9.87 10.77 -20.90
C VAL A 247 -10.48 10.93 -19.51
N VAL A 248 -9.99 10.16 -18.54
CA VAL A 248 -10.30 10.32 -17.11
C VAL A 248 -9.16 11.10 -16.48
N THR A 249 -9.46 12.26 -15.88
CA THR A 249 -8.45 13.16 -15.34
C THR A 249 -8.39 13.07 -13.82
N VAL A 250 -7.20 12.76 -13.29
CA VAL A 250 -6.94 12.62 -11.86
C VAL A 250 -5.76 13.49 -11.46
N GLY A 251 -5.99 14.47 -10.59
CA GLY A 251 -4.95 15.32 -10.05
C GLY A 251 -4.11 14.61 -8.98
N ARG A 252 -2.80 14.83 -8.97
CA ARG A 252 -1.93 14.64 -7.78
C ARG A 252 -2.07 15.89 -6.91
N ILE A 253 -3.18 15.96 -6.19
CA ILE A 253 -3.66 17.21 -5.59
C ILE A 253 -4.55 16.91 -4.38
N ALA A 254 -4.62 17.84 -3.43
CA ALA A 254 -5.42 17.74 -2.21
C ALA A 254 -5.02 16.57 -1.31
N GLY A 255 -3.74 16.23 -1.22
CA GLY A 255 -3.26 15.17 -0.32
C GLY A 255 -1.79 14.77 -0.48
N GLN A 256 -1.09 15.27 -1.50
CA GLN A 256 0.27 14.87 -1.84
C GLN A 256 1.33 15.60 -0.98
N TYR A 257 1.13 15.61 0.34
CA TYR A 257 1.95 16.33 1.33
C TYR A 257 3.04 15.48 1.98
N ALA A 258 3.27 14.25 1.49
CA ALA A 258 4.26 13.33 2.03
C ALA A 258 5.13 12.73 0.93
N LYS A 259 6.38 12.40 1.26
CA LYS A 259 7.36 11.83 0.33
C LYS A 259 8.27 10.78 0.96
N PRO A 260 8.44 9.61 0.32
CA PRO A 260 9.49 8.67 0.71
C PRO A 260 10.86 9.25 0.29
N ARG A 261 11.90 8.97 1.06
CA ARG A 261 13.27 9.45 0.80
C ARG A 261 14.25 8.30 0.79
N SER A 262 15.18 8.31 -0.16
CA SER A 262 16.28 7.33 -0.23
C SER A 262 17.22 7.40 0.98
N SER A 263 17.30 8.57 1.63
CA SER A 263 18.05 8.77 2.87
C SER A 263 17.17 9.47 3.90
N SER A 264 17.19 8.98 5.14
CA SER A 264 16.55 9.63 6.28
C SER A 264 17.27 10.90 6.75
N VAL A 265 18.50 11.12 6.29
CA VAL A 265 19.35 12.25 6.64
C VAL A 265 19.72 13.07 5.41
N GLU A 266 19.59 14.38 5.50
CA GLU A 266 20.07 15.37 4.55
C GLU A 266 21.29 16.09 5.15
N ARG A 267 22.37 16.18 4.37
CA ARG A 267 23.62 16.84 4.77
C ARG A 267 23.84 18.08 3.92
N ARG A 268 24.14 19.21 4.56
CA ARG A 268 24.58 20.44 3.90
C ARG A 268 25.82 20.96 4.62
N GLY A 269 26.97 20.94 3.94
CA GLY A 269 28.26 21.21 4.57
C GLY A 269 28.52 20.24 5.73
N THR A 270 28.86 20.79 6.90
CA THR A 270 29.11 20.02 8.13
C THR A 270 27.84 19.64 8.90
N THR A 271 26.69 20.22 8.54
CA THR A 271 25.43 20.02 9.27
C THR A 271 24.64 18.86 8.69
N SER A 272 24.14 17.97 9.56
CA SER A 272 23.30 16.83 9.20
C SER A 272 21.97 16.91 9.95
N LEU A 273 20.86 16.91 9.22
CA LEU A 273 19.49 16.99 9.77
C LEU A 273 18.60 15.91 9.13
N PRO A 274 17.45 15.57 9.73
CA PRO A 274 16.46 14.73 9.07
C PRO A 274 16.10 15.29 7.68
N SER A 275 15.95 14.40 6.71
CA SER A 275 15.45 14.76 5.38
C SER A 275 14.06 15.38 5.46
N TYR A 276 13.75 16.28 4.53
CA TYR A 276 12.39 16.78 4.33
C TYR A 276 11.52 15.64 3.79
N LEU A 277 10.43 15.33 4.50
CA LEU A 277 9.53 14.20 4.22
C LEU A 277 8.17 14.66 3.68
N GLY A 278 8.03 15.96 3.35
CA GLY A 278 6.77 16.58 2.98
C GLY A 278 6.16 17.36 4.14
N ASP A 279 5.39 18.39 3.80
CA ASP A 279 4.78 19.33 4.77
C ASP A 279 3.83 18.66 5.78
N ALA A 280 3.29 17.47 5.48
CA ALA A 280 2.53 16.67 6.45
C ALA A 280 3.40 16.10 7.58
N VAL A 281 4.73 16.14 7.45
CA VAL A 281 5.69 15.60 8.41
C VAL A 281 6.54 16.72 9.02
N ASN A 282 7.32 17.40 8.20
CA ASN A 282 8.28 18.44 8.63
C ASN A 282 8.42 19.53 7.55
N ALA A 283 9.12 20.63 7.86
CA ALA A 283 9.25 21.76 6.97
C ALA A 283 10.45 21.65 6.01
N THR A 284 10.38 22.36 4.88
CA THR A 284 11.46 22.46 3.90
C THR A 284 12.73 23.11 4.45
N ALA A 285 12.58 24.07 5.37
CA ALA A 285 13.65 24.81 6.02
C ALA A 285 14.70 23.86 6.63
N PHE A 286 15.98 24.07 6.32
CA PHE A 286 17.09 23.23 6.81
C PHE A 286 17.57 23.71 8.20
N THR A 287 16.68 23.65 9.18
CA THR A 287 16.95 23.96 10.59
C THR A 287 16.53 22.79 11.47
N ARG A 288 17.09 22.70 12.70
CA ARG A 288 16.72 21.63 13.65
C ARG A 288 15.20 21.61 13.88
N ASP A 289 14.63 22.77 14.19
CA ASP A 289 13.19 22.90 14.46
C ASP A 289 12.35 22.60 13.21
N GLY A 290 12.77 23.09 12.04
CA GLY A 290 12.07 22.82 10.78
C GLY A 290 12.08 21.35 10.38
N ARG A 291 13.11 20.59 10.76
CA ARG A 291 13.25 19.17 10.38
C ARG A 291 12.72 18.17 11.41
N THR A 292 12.37 18.61 12.62
CA THR A 292 11.68 17.77 13.60
C THR A 292 10.27 17.43 13.11
N PRO A 293 9.90 16.14 13.01
CA PRO A 293 8.53 15.76 12.65
C PRO A 293 7.50 16.24 13.67
N ASP A 294 6.35 16.75 13.21
CA ASP A 294 5.23 17.16 14.07
C ASP A 294 3.92 16.48 13.61
N PRO A 295 3.31 15.59 14.42
CA PRO A 295 2.06 14.93 14.04
C PRO A 295 0.89 15.92 13.82
N LYS A 296 0.93 17.15 14.36
CA LYS A 296 -0.10 18.17 14.10
C LYS A 296 -0.16 18.58 12.63
N ASN A 297 0.93 18.40 11.89
CA ASN A 297 0.95 18.64 10.45
C ASN A 297 0.01 17.71 9.68
N LEU A 298 -0.37 16.55 10.22
CA LEU A 298 -1.40 15.69 9.63
C LEU A 298 -2.79 16.38 9.66
N LEU A 299 -3.11 17.07 10.75
CA LEU A 299 -4.36 17.86 10.85
C LEU A 299 -4.33 19.06 9.92
N ARG A 300 -3.16 19.67 9.74
CA ARG A 300 -2.98 20.76 8.78
C ARG A 300 -3.12 20.25 7.35
N ALA A 301 -2.52 19.12 7.01
CA ALA A 301 -2.68 18.47 5.71
C ALA A 301 -4.16 18.21 5.38
N TYR A 302 -4.92 17.65 6.33
CA TYR A 302 -6.37 17.47 6.17
C TYR A 302 -7.10 18.79 5.84
N ARG A 303 -6.82 19.88 6.58
CA ARG A 303 -7.45 21.19 6.35
C ARG A 303 -7.06 21.80 5.01
N GLU A 304 -5.78 21.69 4.63
CA GLU A 304 -5.29 22.18 3.35
C GLU A 304 -5.88 21.36 2.19
N SER A 305 -6.02 20.04 2.33
CA SER A 305 -6.74 19.18 1.39
C SER A 305 -8.21 19.60 1.23
N ALA A 306 -8.93 19.83 2.34
CA ALA A 306 -10.32 20.30 2.29
C ALA A 306 -10.45 21.65 1.56
N LYS A 307 -9.53 22.57 1.84
CA LYS A 307 -9.44 23.86 1.14
C LYS A 307 -9.19 23.68 -0.35
N THR A 308 -8.26 22.82 -0.74
CA THR A 308 -7.98 22.51 -2.16
C THR A 308 -9.20 21.92 -2.86
N LEU A 309 -9.91 20.99 -2.22
CA LEU A 309 -11.14 20.40 -2.76
C LEU A 309 -12.24 21.44 -3.00
N SER A 310 -12.35 22.45 -2.14
CA SER A 310 -13.29 23.55 -2.37
C SER A 310 -13.01 24.34 -3.66
N PHE A 311 -11.75 24.37 -4.12
CA PHE A 311 -11.37 24.99 -5.39
C PHE A 311 -11.52 24.02 -6.58
N LEU A 312 -11.59 22.72 -6.33
CA LEU A 312 -11.76 21.67 -7.35
C LEU A 312 -13.22 21.38 -7.68
N ALA A 313 -14.16 21.81 -6.84
CA ALA A 313 -15.59 21.54 -7.03
C ALA A 313 -16.05 21.94 -8.45
N GLY A 314 -16.67 20.99 -9.16
CA GLY A 314 -17.16 21.19 -10.53
C GLY A 314 -16.09 21.21 -11.63
N SER A 315 -14.82 21.00 -11.32
CA SER A 315 -13.73 21.00 -12.30
C SER A 315 -13.69 19.76 -13.21
N GLY A 316 -14.33 18.66 -12.81
CA GLY A 316 -14.22 17.35 -13.47
C GLY A 316 -12.89 16.63 -13.22
N VAL A 317 -12.07 17.09 -12.26
CA VAL A 317 -10.79 16.48 -11.89
C VAL A 317 -10.93 15.75 -10.56
N TYR A 318 -10.67 14.43 -10.59
CA TYR A 318 -10.59 13.62 -9.36
C TYR A 318 -9.26 13.86 -8.62
N THR A 319 -9.14 13.41 -7.37
CA THR A 319 -7.92 13.59 -6.55
C THR A 319 -7.20 12.29 -6.26
N SER A 320 -5.89 12.39 -6.11
CA SER A 320 -5.03 11.28 -5.76
C SER A 320 -3.76 11.71 -5.05
N HIS A 321 -3.22 10.81 -4.24
CA HIS A 321 -1.90 10.95 -3.63
C HIS A 321 -1.31 9.59 -3.28
N GLU A 322 -0.01 9.57 -3.00
CA GLU A 322 0.68 8.41 -2.44
C GLU A 322 0.18 8.18 -1.01
N ALA A 323 -0.45 7.04 -0.74
CA ALA A 323 -0.93 6.66 0.57
C ALA A 323 0.25 6.23 1.47
N LEU A 324 1.07 7.21 1.87
CA LEU A 324 2.34 6.97 2.55
C LEU A 324 2.21 6.97 4.07
N LEU A 325 1.58 7.99 4.65
CA LEU A 325 1.52 8.20 6.10
C LEU A 325 0.31 7.46 6.69
N LEU A 326 0.52 6.27 7.24
CA LEU A 326 -0.59 5.42 7.69
C LEU A 326 -1.33 6.01 8.90
N ASP A 327 -0.66 6.85 9.69
CA ASP A 327 -1.30 7.64 10.75
C ASP A 327 -2.27 8.71 10.21
N TYR A 328 -2.17 9.07 8.93
CA TYR A 328 -3.12 9.92 8.20
C TYR A 328 -4.18 9.10 7.47
N GLU A 329 -3.77 8.02 6.79
CA GLU A 329 -4.66 7.23 5.92
C GLU A 329 -5.64 6.36 6.71
N LEU A 330 -5.17 5.60 7.71
CA LEU A 330 -6.00 4.65 8.44
C LEU A 330 -7.17 5.33 9.16
N PRO A 331 -7.00 6.48 9.85
CA PRO A 331 -8.11 7.19 10.45
C PRO A 331 -9.12 7.76 9.46
N GLN A 332 -8.83 7.82 8.16
CA GLN A 332 -9.77 8.34 7.15
C GLN A 332 -10.56 7.24 6.45
N VAL A 333 -10.42 5.99 6.88
CA VAL A 333 -11.23 4.88 6.37
C VAL A 333 -12.58 4.85 7.10
N ARG A 334 -13.67 4.69 6.35
CA ARG A 334 -15.01 4.44 6.90
C ARG A 334 -15.64 3.23 6.21
N THR A 335 -16.56 2.58 6.92
CA THR A 335 -17.36 1.48 6.39
C THR A 335 -18.63 2.04 5.76
N SER A 336 -18.89 1.65 4.52
CA SER A 336 -20.14 1.96 3.82
C SER A 336 -21.30 1.23 4.51
N PRO A 337 -22.37 1.94 4.91
CA PRO A 337 -23.53 1.31 5.54
C PRO A 337 -24.38 0.50 4.54
N VAL A 338 -24.13 0.65 3.24
CA VAL A 338 -24.92 0.01 2.16
C VAL A 338 -24.41 -1.40 1.86
N ASP A 339 -23.09 -1.56 1.72
CA ASP A 339 -22.45 -2.79 1.22
C ASP A 339 -21.34 -3.31 2.15
N GLY A 340 -21.10 -2.65 3.30
CA GLY A 340 -20.04 -3.02 4.24
C GLY A 340 -18.62 -2.77 3.72
N ALA A 341 -18.46 -2.25 2.50
CA ALA A 341 -17.15 -1.98 1.92
C ALA A 341 -16.47 -0.82 2.65
N ARG A 342 -15.17 -0.94 2.90
CA ARG A 342 -14.37 0.11 3.53
C ARG A 342 -13.81 1.03 2.46
N TRP A 343 -13.96 2.35 2.62
CA TRP A 343 -13.43 3.35 1.69
C TRP A 343 -12.53 4.32 2.44
N SER A 344 -11.39 4.67 1.85
CA SER A 344 -10.63 5.84 2.29
C SER A 344 -11.28 7.09 1.74
N HIS A 345 -11.43 8.09 2.60
CA HIS A 345 -11.93 9.40 2.23
C HIS A 345 -10.83 10.42 1.95
N SER A 346 -9.55 10.04 2.09
CA SER A 346 -8.42 10.96 1.90
C SER A 346 -8.20 11.37 0.44
N GLY A 347 -8.67 10.57 -0.52
CA GLY A 347 -8.55 10.80 -1.96
C GLY A 347 -9.43 9.83 -2.75
N HIS A 348 -9.69 10.14 -4.03
CA HIS A 348 -10.49 9.27 -4.89
C HIS A 348 -9.72 8.02 -5.28
N LEU A 349 -8.48 8.21 -5.77
CA LEU A 349 -7.52 7.16 -6.09
C LEU A 349 -6.29 7.29 -5.20
N LEU A 350 -5.85 6.19 -4.61
CA LEU A 350 -4.65 6.18 -3.76
C LEU A 350 -3.61 5.24 -4.35
N TRP A 351 -2.32 5.60 -4.34
CA TRP A 351 -1.27 4.69 -4.80
C TRP A 351 -0.24 4.34 -3.75
N ILE A 352 0.36 3.16 -3.90
CA ILE A 352 1.49 2.69 -3.10
C ILE A 352 2.79 2.91 -3.89
N GLY A 353 3.76 3.57 -3.27
CA GLY A 353 5.06 3.84 -3.87
C GLY A 353 5.95 2.62 -4.01
N GLU A 354 6.97 2.74 -4.87
CA GLU A 354 7.96 1.67 -5.14
C GLU A 354 8.67 1.18 -3.87
N ARG A 355 8.88 2.08 -2.91
CA ARG A 355 9.62 1.78 -1.66
C ARG A 355 8.74 1.26 -0.54
N THR A 356 7.43 1.18 -0.75
CA THR A 356 6.45 0.78 0.25
C THR A 356 5.56 -0.37 -0.24
N ARG A 357 5.81 -0.89 -1.44
CA ARG A 357 5.01 -1.97 -2.06
C ARG A 357 5.43 -3.39 -1.65
N SER A 358 6.09 -3.54 -0.51
CA SER A 358 6.40 -4.88 0.02
C SER A 358 5.10 -5.69 0.11
N LEU A 359 5.07 -6.86 -0.52
CA LEU A 359 3.83 -7.65 -0.72
C LEU A 359 3.10 -7.96 0.59
N THR A 360 3.84 -8.20 1.66
CA THR A 360 3.31 -8.46 3.01
C THR A 360 3.34 -7.21 3.92
N GLY A 361 3.68 -6.07 3.34
CA GLY A 361 3.88 -4.82 4.05
C GLY A 361 2.57 -4.07 4.37
N PRO A 362 2.64 -3.12 5.32
CA PRO A 362 1.51 -2.35 5.79
C PRO A 362 0.70 -1.65 4.70
N HIS A 363 1.41 -1.05 3.74
CA HIS A 363 0.80 -0.23 2.70
C HIS A 363 0.00 -1.08 1.71
N ILE A 364 0.51 -2.27 1.37
CA ILE A 364 -0.25 -3.26 0.59
C ILE A 364 -1.45 -3.75 1.40
N GLY A 365 -1.31 -3.97 2.70
CA GLY A 365 -2.43 -4.26 3.59
C GLY A 365 -3.50 -3.17 3.59
N PHE A 366 -3.10 -1.91 3.72
CA PHE A 366 -4.00 -0.77 3.62
C PHE A 366 -4.73 -0.74 2.27
N ALA A 367 -4.01 -0.83 1.16
CA ALA A 367 -4.59 -0.79 -0.19
C ALA A 367 -5.56 -1.95 -0.45
N ALA A 368 -5.22 -3.17 0.01
CA ALA A 368 -6.10 -4.34 -0.07
C ALA A 368 -7.38 -4.16 0.75
N GLY A 369 -7.32 -3.38 1.84
CA GLY A 369 -8.41 -3.20 2.80
C GLY A 369 -9.43 -2.11 2.46
N ILE A 370 -9.17 -1.28 1.45
CA ILE A 370 -10.09 -0.23 0.98
C ILE A 370 -10.68 -0.59 -0.39
N ALA A 371 -11.82 -0.02 -0.75
CA ALA A 371 -12.56 -0.29 -1.99
C ALA A 371 -12.30 0.74 -3.10
N ASN A 372 -11.56 1.83 -2.80
CA ASN A 372 -11.10 2.84 -3.75
C ASN A 372 -10.40 2.19 -4.97
N PRO A 373 -10.40 2.83 -6.15
CA PRO A 373 -9.39 2.52 -7.15
C PRO A 373 -8.00 2.79 -6.57
N ILE A 374 -7.07 1.87 -6.81
CA ILE A 374 -5.72 1.92 -6.24
C ILE A 374 -4.64 1.81 -7.32
N GLY A 375 -3.50 2.44 -7.07
CA GLY A 375 -2.30 2.34 -7.90
C GLY A 375 -1.14 1.65 -7.17
N VAL A 376 -0.24 1.00 -7.91
CA VAL A 376 1.05 0.54 -7.39
C VAL A 376 2.15 0.93 -8.36
N LYS A 377 3.18 1.62 -7.87
CA LYS A 377 4.36 1.96 -8.67
C LYS A 377 5.19 0.70 -8.92
N ILE A 378 5.62 0.48 -10.15
CA ILE A 378 6.43 -0.68 -10.54
C ILE A 378 7.72 -0.19 -11.19
N GLY A 379 8.84 -0.40 -10.50
CA GLY A 379 10.18 -0.13 -10.99
C GLY A 379 10.77 -1.27 -11.84
N PRO A 380 11.95 -1.03 -12.46
CA PRO A 380 12.57 -1.97 -13.39
C PRO A 380 12.98 -3.32 -12.78
N GLY A 381 13.16 -3.37 -11.45
CA GLY A 381 13.50 -4.60 -10.73
C GLY A 381 12.32 -5.53 -10.45
N CYS A 382 11.08 -5.12 -10.70
CA CYS A 382 9.91 -5.98 -10.50
C CYS A 382 9.94 -7.15 -11.48
N THR A 383 9.70 -8.36 -10.99
CA THR A 383 9.54 -9.55 -11.84
C THR A 383 8.07 -9.76 -12.23
N PRO A 384 7.79 -10.56 -13.28
CA PRO A 384 6.43 -11.02 -13.58
C PRO A 384 5.73 -11.66 -12.37
N ASP A 385 6.40 -12.57 -11.66
CA ASP A 385 5.82 -13.25 -10.49
C ASP A 385 5.44 -12.28 -9.37
N GLU A 386 6.28 -11.26 -9.12
CA GLU A 386 5.97 -10.21 -8.15
C GLU A 386 4.75 -9.38 -8.58
N LEU A 387 4.63 -9.05 -9.87
CA LEU A 387 3.48 -8.32 -10.42
C LEU A 387 2.19 -9.13 -10.26
N LEU A 388 2.21 -10.41 -10.62
CA LEU A 388 1.08 -11.33 -10.47
C LEU A 388 0.69 -11.51 -8.99
N ALA A 389 1.68 -11.62 -8.09
CA ALA A 389 1.41 -11.71 -6.65
C ALA A 389 0.76 -10.43 -6.09
N LEU A 390 1.18 -9.26 -6.55
CA LEU A 390 0.53 -7.98 -6.21
C LEU A 390 -0.92 -7.95 -6.70
N HIS A 391 -1.20 -8.43 -7.92
CA HIS A 391 -2.56 -8.56 -8.43
C HIS A 391 -3.41 -9.45 -7.51
N THR A 392 -2.92 -10.65 -7.17
CA THR A 392 -3.66 -11.60 -6.31
C THR A 392 -4.07 -10.98 -4.98
N VAL A 393 -3.25 -10.09 -4.40
CA VAL A 393 -3.57 -9.44 -3.12
C VAL A 393 -4.50 -8.25 -3.29
N LEU A 394 -4.31 -7.45 -4.33
CA LEU A 394 -4.95 -6.12 -4.46
C LEU A 394 -6.22 -6.14 -5.32
N ASN A 395 -6.34 -7.10 -6.22
CA ASN A 395 -7.47 -7.30 -7.12
C ASN A 395 -7.83 -8.80 -7.29
N PRO A 396 -8.04 -9.57 -6.20
CA PRO A 396 -8.26 -11.03 -6.26
C PRO A 396 -9.48 -11.45 -7.09
N ALA A 397 -10.47 -10.57 -7.24
CA ALA A 397 -11.67 -10.82 -8.03
C ALA A 397 -11.54 -10.35 -9.49
N ASN A 398 -10.34 -9.96 -9.91
CA ASN A 398 -10.01 -9.47 -11.25
C ASN A 398 -10.98 -8.40 -11.77
N VAL A 399 -11.31 -7.41 -10.92
CA VAL A 399 -12.32 -6.39 -11.24
C VAL A 399 -11.69 -5.25 -12.01
N SER A 400 -12.19 -4.94 -13.21
CA SER A 400 -11.75 -3.78 -13.99
C SER A 400 -11.90 -2.48 -13.22
N GLY A 401 -10.95 -1.56 -13.41
CA GLY A 401 -10.94 -0.25 -12.74
C GLY A 401 -10.53 -0.29 -11.26
N ARG A 402 -10.25 -1.47 -10.68
CA ARG A 402 -9.77 -1.62 -9.30
C ARG A 402 -8.30 -1.25 -9.15
N LEU A 403 -7.42 -1.88 -9.92
CA LEU A 403 -5.97 -1.79 -9.75
C LEU A 403 -5.31 -1.20 -10.99
N THR A 404 -4.37 -0.28 -10.75
CA THR A 404 -3.52 0.33 -11.77
C THR A 404 -2.05 0.05 -11.45
N PHE A 405 -1.32 -0.61 -12.35
CA PHE A 405 0.13 -0.70 -12.29
C PHE A 405 0.76 0.50 -13.00
N VAL A 406 1.58 1.26 -12.26
CA VAL A 406 2.22 2.49 -12.73
C VAL A 406 3.71 2.21 -12.98
N LEU A 407 4.05 1.92 -14.24
CA LEU A 407 5.37 1.49 -14.68
C LEU A 407 6.33 2.67 -14.82
N ARG A 408 7.49 2.61 -14.15
CA ARG A 408 8.52 3.66 -14.15
C ARG A 408 9.91 3.08 -14.41
N MET A 409 10.11 2.62 -15.63
CA MET A 409 11.23 1.75 -16.02
C MET A 409 12.51 2.53 -16.31
N GLY A 410 12.41 3.81 -16.66
CA GLY A 410 13.51 4.57 -17.24
C GLY A 410 13.67 4.25 -18.72
N ARG A 411 14.07 5.25 -19.52
CA ARG A 411 14.11 5.19 -20.99
C ARG A 411 14.82 3.95 -21.56
N ALA A 412 15.89 3.49 -20.89
CA ALA A 412 16.73 2.39 -21.37
C ALA A 412 16.04 1.02 -21.25
N LEU A 413 15.12 0.87 -20.31
CA LEU A 413 14.43 -0.39 -20.01
C LEU A 413 12.93 -0.34 -20.33
N ALA A 414 12.45 0.82 -20.80
CA ALA A 414 11.04 1.12 -21.00
C ALA A 414 10.32 0.10 -21.86
N TYR A 415 10.89 -0.29 -23.00
CA TYR A 415 10.27 -1.26 -23.89
C TYR A 415 10.39 -2.69 -23.34
N GLU A 416 11.61 -3.22 -23.16
CA GLU A 416 11.82 -4.63 -22.80
C GLU A 416 11.16 -5.03 -21.48
N ARG A 417 11.34 -4.25 -20.41
CA ARG A 417 10.76 -4.58 -19.10
C ARG A 417 9.24 -4.42 -19.08
N THR A 418 8.72 -3.42 -19.78
CA THR A 418 7.25 -3.28 -19.92
C THR A 418 6.69 -4.47 -20.69
N ARG A 419 7.28 -4.82 -21.83
CA ARG A 419 6.85 -5.94 -22.68
C ARG A 419 6.78 -7.25 -21.91
N GLU A 420 7.81 -7.56 -21.13
CA GLU A 420 7.88 -8.76 -20.28
C GLU A 420 6.74 -8.80 -19.24
N LEU A 421 6.50 -7.71 -18.52
CA LEU A 421 5.45 -7.64 -17.51
C LEU A 421 4.04 -7.69 -18.12
N LEU A 422 3.83 -7.00 -19.24
CA LEU A 422 2.55 -7.00 -19.95
C LEU A 422 2.24 -8.38 -20.55
N ALA A 423 3.25 -9.08 -21.10
CA ALA A 423 3.06 -10.42 -21.62
C ALA A 423 2.58 -11.40 -20.53
N ALA A 424 3.17 -11.34 -19.33
CA ALA A 424 2.74 -12.15 -18.20
C ALA A 424 1.32 -11.80 -17.73
N ALA A 425 1.01 -10.51 -17.59
CA ALA A 425 -0.33 -10.06 -17.22
C ALA A 425 -1.40 -10.45 -18.25
N SER A 426 -1.07 -10.35 -19.54
CA SER A 426 -1.97 -10.74 -20.62
C SER A 426 -2.20 -12.25 -20.65
N ALA A 427 -1.18 -13.06 -20.35
CA ALA A 427 -1.31 -14.52 -20.30
C ALA A 427 -2.27 -14.97 -19.18
N GLU A 428 -2.27 -14.26 -18.05
CA GLU A 428 -3.18 -14.50 -16.91
C GLU A 428 -4.54 -13.79 -17.05
N GLY A 429 -4.76 -13.03 -18.13
CA GLY A 429 -6.02 -12.32 -18.37
C GLY A 429 -6.35 -11.26 -17.32
N LEU A 430 -5.33 -10.54 -16.81
CA LEU A 430 -5.54 -9.51 -15.79
C LEU A 430 -6.36 -8.33 -16.34
N ALA A 431 -7.38 -7.92 -15.59
CA ALA A 431 -8.24 -6.77 -15.87
C ALA A 431 -7.66 -5.44 -15.34
N ASP A 432 -6.40 -5.46 -14.90
CA ASP A 432 -5.70 -4.31 -14.33
C ASP A 432 -5.34 -3.29 -15.42
N ARG A 433 -5.20 -2.04 -15.00
CA ARG A 433 -4.81 -0.94 -15.87
C ARG A 433 -3.30 -0.75 -15.82
N PHE A 434 -2.64 -0.60 -16.97
CA PHE A 434 -1.21 -0.30 -17.05
C PHE A 434 -1.00 1.15 -17.48
N VAL A 435 -0.17 1.88 -16.73
CA VAL A 435 0.07 3.32 -16.90
C VAL A 435 1.57 3.57 -16.92
N SER A 436 2.03 4.49 -17.77
CA SER A 436 3.43 4.93 -17.77
C SER A 436 3.65 6.11 -16.83
N ASP A 437 4.65 6.00 -15.96
CA ASP A 437 5.29 7.11 -15.26
C ASP A 437 6.68 7.34 -15.87
N PRO A 438 6.78 8.15 -16.93
CA PRO A 438 8.03 8.40 -17.63
C PRO A 438 8.94 9.38 -16.88
N MET A 439 8.55 9.82 -15.68
CA MET A 439 9.24 10.89 -14.96
C MET A 439 10.25 10.28 -13.98
N HIS A 440 9.78 9.40 -13.10
CA HIS A 440 10.59 9.00 -11.96
C HIS A 440 11.74 8.07 -12.36
N GLY A 441 11.64 7.31 -13.46
CA GLY A 441 12.72 6.47 -13.98
C GLY A 441 13.87 7.26 -14.63
N ASN A 442 13.65 8.54 -14.96
CA ASN A 442 14.55 9.37 -15.76
C ASN A 442 15.15 10.57 -15.00
N GLY A 443 15.18 10.51 -13.67
CA GLY A 443 15.81 11.55 -12.85
C GLY A 443 17.34 11.53 -12.96
N VAL A 444 17.94 12.69 -13.22
CA VAL A 444 19.40 12.90 -13.28
C VAL A 444 19.78 14.11 -12.41
N THR A 445 21.08 14.28 -12.14
CA THR A 445 21.61 15.46 -11.42
C THR A 445 22.51 16.23 -12.37
N SER A 446 22.30 17.54 -12.46
CA SER A 446 23.10 18.45 -13.28
C SER A 446 24.52 18.62 -12.72
N PRO A 447 25.49 19.11 -13.50
CA PRO A 447 26.81 19.50 -13.00
C PRO A 447 26.74 20.47 -11.80
N GLY A 448 25.78 21.41 -11.81
CA GLY A 448 25.48 22.31 -10.69
C GLY A 448 24.84 21.66 -9.46
N GLY A 449 24.60 20.33 -9.47
CA GLY A 449 24.04 19.58 -8.34
C GLY A 449 22.52 19.65 -8.22
N VAL A 450 21.82 20.16 -9.23
CA VAL A 450 20.35 20.28 -9.25
C VAL A 450 19.75 19.04 -9.90
N LYS A 451 18.73 18.45 -9.26
CA LYS A 451 18.00 17.34 -9.88
C LYS A 451 17.17 17.85 -11.05
N THR A 452 17.23 17.16 -12.19
CA THR A 452 16.42 17.48 -13.37
C THR A 452 16.00 16.20 -14.09
N ARG A 453 15.19 16.35 -15.15
CA ARG A 453 14.77 15.31 -16.08
C ARG A 453 14.86 15.89 -17.50
N SER A 454 15.20 15.04 -18.45
CA SER A 454 15.25 15.39 -19.87
C SER A 454 13.92 15.06 -20.55
N MET A 455 13.33 16.01 -21.28
CA MET A 455 12.11 15.78 -22.06
C MET A 455 12.32 14.66 -23.08
N ARG A 456 13.50 14.60 -23.71
CA ARG A 456 13.86 13.50 -24.61
C ARG A 456 13.73 12.13 -23.94
N ALA A 457 14.27 11.97 -22.73
CA ALA A 457 14.20 10.71 -21.99
C ALA A 457 12.76 10.32 -21.63
N ILE A 458 11.95 11.31 -21.23
CA ILE A 458 10.52 11.12 -20.91
C ILE A 458 9.75 10.65 -22.17
N GLN A 459 9.99 11.27 -23.32
CA GLN A 459 9.36 10.91 -24.59
C GLN A 459 9.80 9.51 -25.09
N GLU A 460 11.09 9.18 -24.94
CA GLU A 460 11.64 7.86 -25.26
C GLU A 460 10.99 6.76 -24.39
N GLU A 461 10.81 6.99 -23.08
CA GLU A 461 10.12 6.02 -22.20
C GLU A 461 8.64 5.83 -22.57
N LEU A 462 7.91 6.91 -22.86
CA LEU A 462 6.53 6.81 -23.34
C LEU A 462 6.46 6.01 -24.64
N THR A 463 7.33 6.32 -25.59
CA THR A 463 7.36 5.62 -26.87
C THR A 463 7.60 4.11 -26.70
N GLY A 464 8.53 3.73 -25.81
CA GLY A 464 8.79 2.33 -25.46
C GLY A 464 7.60 1.64 -24.78
N PHE A 465 6.94 2.31 -23.83
CA PHE A 465 5.73 1.80 -23.18
C PHE A 465 4.61 1.52 -24.18
N PHE A 466 4.29 2.49 -25.06
CA PHE A 466 3.25 2.33 -26.06
C PHE A 466 3.59 1.24 -27.09
N ALA A 467 4.87 1.08 -27.45
CA ALA A 467 5.31 -0.01 -28.32
C ALA A 467 5.10 -1.39 -27.67
N ALA A 468 5.45 -1.54 -26.39
CA ALA A 468 5.23 -2.77 -25.64
C ALA A 468 3.74 -3.11 -25.48
N CYS A 469 2.88 -2.11 -25.23
CA CYS A 469 1.43 -2.26 -25.22
C CYS A 469 0.91 -2.81 -26.56
N ARG A 470 1.34 -2.23 -27.69
CA ARG A 470 0.90 -2.68 -29.02
C ARG A 470 1.30 -4.12 -29.31
N GLU A 471 2.54 -4.50 -29.00
CA GLU A 471 3.03 -5.85 -29.26
C GLU A 471 2.32 -6.92 -28.43
N THR A 472 2.08 -6.62 -27.16
CA THR A 472 1.42 -7.55 -26.23
C THR A 472 -0.10 -7.53 -26.34
N GLY A 473 -0.67 -6.65 -27.17
CA GLY A 473 -2.12 -6.45 -27.27
C GLY A 473 -2.76 -5.83 -26.02
N THR A 474 -1.96 -5.38 -25.04
CA THR A 474 -2.46 -4.76 -23.82
C THR A 474 -2.74 -3.27 -24.05
N PRO A 475 -3.94 -2.75 -23.77
CA PRO A 475 -4.25 -1.33 -23.99
C PRO A 475 -3.35 -0.40 -23.16
N PRO A 476 -2.79 0.68 -23.74
CA PRO A 476 -2.08 1.69 -22.98
C PRO A 476 -3.06 2.47 -22.10
N GLY A 477 -3.11 2.14 -20.81
CA GLY A 477 -4.15 2.57 -19.89
C GLY A 477 -4.03 4.02 -19.38
N GLY A 478 -2.90 4.69 -19.59
CA GLY A 478 -2.74 6.09 -19.18
C GLY A 478 -1.29 6.55 -18.96
N VAL A 479 -1.15 7.76 -18.42
CA VAL A 479 0.11 8.34 -17.93
C VAL A 479 0.00 8.90 -16.51
N HIS A 480 1.12 8.89 -15.78
CA HIS A 480 1.28 9.48 -14.45
C HIS A 480 2.44 10.47 -14.44
N LEU A 481 2.14 11.76 -14.36
CA LEU A 481 3.08 12.86 -14.59
C LEU A 481 3.29 13.72 -13.34
N GLU A 482 4.48 14.33 -13.24
CA GLU A 482 4.73 15.41 -12.30
C GLU A 482 4.82 16.72 -13.09
N LEU A 483 3.90 17.64 -12.85
CA LEU A 483 3.72 18.87 -13.60
C LEU A 483 3.37 20.05 -12.68
N SER A 484 3.70 21.26 -13.15
CA SER A 484 3.41 22.53 -12.49
C SER A 484 2.54 23.36 -13.43
N GLY A 485 1.49 23.98 -12.88
CA GLY A 485 0.71 24.98 -13.61
C GLY A 485 1.43 26.32 -13.76
N ASP A 486 2.54 26.53 -13.03
CA ASP A 486 3.40 27.70 -13.15
C ASP A 486 4.55 27.45 -14.14
N ASP A 487 5.01 28.51 -14.80
CA ASP A 487 6.13 28.52 -15.74
C ASP A 487 7.49 28.34 -15.00
N VAL A 488 7.84 27.08 -14.74
CA VAL A 488 9.06 26.64 -14.05
C VAL A 488 10.13 26.15 -15.02
N THR A 489 11.37 26.09 -14.56
CA THR A 489 12.52 25.62 -15.33
C THR A 489 13.15 24.40 -14.66
N GLU A 490 12.36 23.37 -14.42
CA GLU A 490 12.78 22.21 -13.61
C GLU A 490 13.22 21.00 -14.47
N CYS A 491 12.59 20.79 -15.62
CA CYS A 491 13.01 19.83 -16.64
C CYS A 491 13.70 20.55 -17.82
N VAL A 492 14.70 19.91 -18.41
CA VAL A 492 15.42 20.37 -19.61
C VAL A 492 14.89 19.67 -20.86
N ASP A 493 15.08 20.23 -22.05
CA ASP A 493 14.59 19.60 -23.29
C ASP A 493 15.43 18.38 -23.69
N ALA A 494 16.74 18.54 -23.83
CA ALA A 494 17.65 17.45 -24.19
C ALA A 494 18.87 17.43 -23.24
N ASP A 495 19.80 18.35 -23.45
CA ASP A 495 21.04 18.44 -22.68
C ASP A 495 20.82 19.11 -21.32
N LEU A 496 21.72 18.83 -20.38
CA LEU A 496 21.72 19.45 -19.07
C LEU A 496 22.12 20.93 -19.21
N ASP A 497 21.32 21.81 -18.62
CA ASP A 497 21.47 23.26 -18.73
C ASP A 497 21.26 23.89 -17.34
N ASP A 498 22.35 24.11 -16.62
CA ASP A 498 22.30 24.71 -15.28
C ASP A 498 21.80 26.17 -15.29
N ASP A 499 21.99 26.90 -16.39
CA ASP A 499 21.50 28.27 -16.53
C ASP A 499 19.97 28.29 -16.66
N TRP A 500 19.40 27.37 -17.45
CA TRP A 500 17.95 27.15 -17.49
C TRP A 500 17.42 26.79 -16.10
N LEU A 501 18.04 25.80 -15.44
CA LEU A 501 17.61 25.36 -14.11
C LEU A 501 17.67 26.51 -13.10
N GLY A 502 18.69 27.36 -13.15
CA GLY A 502 18.85 28.52 -12.26
C GLY A 502 17.78 29.61 -12.37
N ARG A 503 16.97 29.65 -13.44
CA ARG A 503 15.99 30.73 -13.65
C ARG A 503 14.80 30.68 -12.69
N ARG A 504 14.09 29.56 -12.65
CA ARG A 504 12.80 29.39 -11.93
C ARG A 504 12.60 27.96 -11.43
N TYR A 505 13.61 27.37 -10.80
CA TYR A 505 13.46 26.09 -10.07
C TYR A 505 12.73 26.32 -8.74
N ARG A 506 11.54 25.72 -8.56
CA ARG A 506 10.70 25.95 -7.37
C ARG A 506 10.40 24.68 -6.58
N SER A 507 10.49 23.51 -7.19
CA SER A 507 10.19 22.24 -6.52
C SER A 507 11.10 22.00 -5.33
N SER A 508 10.50 21.61 -4.20
CA SER A 508 11.23 21.16 -3.01
C SER A 508 11.57 19.66 -3.04
N CYS A 509 11.19 18.95 -4.10
CA CYS A 509 11.42 17.52 -4.28
C CYS A 509 11.96 17.23 -5.69
N ASP A 510 11.18 16.57 -6.55
CA ASP A 510 11.60 16.23 -7.90
C ASP A 510 11.15 17.29 -8.93
N PRO A 511 11.89 17.43 -10.05
CA PRO A 511 11.63 18.42 -11.10
C PRO A 511 10.32 18.14 -11.87
N ARG A 512 9.48 19.16 -12.07
CA ARG A 512 8.18 19.05 -12.72
C ARG A 512 8.22 19.59 -14.16
N LEU A 513 7.35 19.04 -14.99
CA LEU A 513 7.04 19.62 -16.31
C LEU A 513 6.39 21.00 -16.13
N ASN A 514 6.83 21.98 -16.92
CA ASN A 514 6.11 23.25 -17.03
C ASN A 514 4.95 23.13 -18.05
N PRO A 515 4.05 24.14 -18.14
CA PRO A 515 2.88 24.06 -19.01
C PRO A 515 3.21 23.76 -20.48
N SER A 516 4.26 24.37 -21.05
CA SER A 516 4.63 24.14 -22.45
C SER A 516 5.11 22.71 -22.67
N GLN A 517 5.96 22.19 -21.79
CA GLN A 517 6.45 20.81 -21.81
C GLN A 517 5.30 19.80 -21.65
N SER A 518 4.38 20.06 -20.72
CA SER A 518 3.19 19.25 -20.47
C SER A 518 2.27 19.18 -21.70
N LEU A 519 2.00 20.30 -22.37
CA LEU A 519 1.15 20.31 -23.56
C LEU A 519 1.81 19.61 -24.76
N ARG A 520 3.13 19.76 -24.96
CA ARG A 520 3.86 18.98 -25.98
C ARG A 520 3.77 17.47 -25.71
N LEU A 521 3.81 17.07 -24.45
CA LEU A 521 3.67 15.67 -24.07
C LEU A 521 2.25 15.16 -24.34
N ALA A 522 1.22 15.98 -24.10
CA ALA A 522 -0.16 15.66 -24.45
C ALA A 522 -0.33 15.42 -25.95
N ASP A 523 0.28 16.26 -26.79
CA ASP A 523 0.27 16.09 -28.25
C ASP A 523 0.96 14.77 -28.67
N LEU A 524 2.10 14.44 -28.06
CA LEU A 524 2.78 13.15 -28.30
C LEU A 524 1.90 11.96 -27.88
N ILE A 525 1.31 12.00 -26.69
CA ILE A 525 0.42 10.93 -26.19
C ILE A 525 -0.76 10.73 -27.14
N ALA A 526 -1.36 11.82 -27.61
CA ALA A 526 -2.44 11.75 -28.59
C ALA A 526 -1.99 11.03 -29.87
N SER A 527 -0.81 11.35 -30.38
CA SER A 527 -0.26 10.70 -31.58
C SER A 527 0.04 9.20 -31.36
N LEU A 528 0.51 8.81 -30.18
CA LEU A 528 0.84 7.42 -29.85
C LEU A 528 -0.40 6.54 -29.63
N LEU A 529 -1.54 7.14 -29.25
CA LEU A 529 -2.81 6.45 -29.07
C LEU A 529 -3.52 6.13 -30.40
N VAL A 530 -3.27 6.92 -31.45
CA VAL A 530 -3.82 6.65 -32.77
C VAL A 530 -3.09 5.45 -33.37
N PRO A 531 -3.78 4.37 -33.79
CA PRO A 531 -3.15 3.27 -34.50
C PRO A 531 -2.44 3.80 -35.75
N ALA A 532 -1.23 3.30 -36.03
CA ALA A 532 -0.58 3.61 -37.30
C ALA A 532 -1.54 3.23 -38.45
N ALA A 533 -1.76 4.14 -39.39
CA ALA A 533 -2.54 3.82 -40.58
C ALA A 533 -1.94 2.55 -41.22
N PRO A 534 -2.76 1.56 -41.63
CA PRO A 534 -2.23 0.43 -42.36
C PRO A 534 -1.47 0.98 -43.57
N VAL A 535 -0.19 0.61 -43.70
CA VAL A 535 0.56 0.87 -44.92
C VAL A 535 -0.20 0.13 -46.00
N LEU A 536 -0.91 0.87 -46.86
CA LEU A 536 -1.47 0.33 -48.09
C LEU A 536 -0.29 -0.16 -48.92
N SER A 537 0.02 -1.45 -48.79
CA SER A 537 0.91 -2.12 -49.72
C SER A 537 0.18 -2.13 -51.06
N LEU A 538 0.53 -1.18 -51.92
CA LEU A 538 0.20 -1.25 -53.34
C LEU A 538 1.08 -2.36 -53.93
N THR A 539 0.64 -3.60 -53.80
CA THR A 539 1.12 -4.68 -54.67
C THR A 539 0.56 -4.39 -56.06
N ALA A 540 1.45 -3.97 -56.96
CA ALA A 540 1.18 -3.80 -58.39
C ALA A 540 1.13 -5.15 -59.11
#